data_AF-A0A448J7A3-F1
#
_entry.id   AF-A0A448J7A3-F1
#
_cell.length_a   1.000
_cell.length_b   1.000
_cell.length_c   1.000
_cell.angle_alpha   90.00
_cell.angle_beta   90.00
_cell.angle_gamma   90.00
#
_symmetry.space_group_name_H-M   'P 1'
#
loop_
_entity.id
_entity.type
_entity.pdbx_description
1 polymer ?
#
loop_
_entity_poly.entity_id
_entity_poly.type
_entity_poly.pdbx_seq_one_letter_code
_entity_poly.pdbx_strand_id
1 'polypeptide(L)'
;MFDYSKYENATEKQLIHALTLAEKRAEKLNSQLKENNELFKFLQKKLKNSFSTKKTKKAEQRRPELDEAIEDYKNGNVEHYANVKEAFKALSAE
;
A
#
# COMPACT_ATOMS: atom_id res chain seq x y z
N MET A 1 -15.00 -35.77 -9.55
CA MET A 1 -15.48 -35.75 -10.95
C MET A 1 -16.96 -35.45 -10.91
N PHE A 2 -17.47 -34.57 -11.77
CA PHE A 2 -18.92 -34.30 -11.81
C PHE A 2 -19.65 -35.52 -12.36
N ASP A 3 -20.70 -35.94 -11.69
CA ASP A 3 -21.52 -37.08 -12.12
C ASP A 3 -22.68 -36.59 -13.00
N TYR A 4 -22.66 -37.05 -14.24
CA TYR A 4 -23.65 -36.74 -15.28
C TYR A 4 -24.53 -37.95 -15.64
N SER A 5 -24.40 -39.08 -14.95
CA SER A 5 -25.15 -40.32 -15.20
C SER A 5 -26.66 -40.11 -15.29
N LYS A 6 -27.19 -39.18 -14.48
CA LYS A 6 -28.60 -38.75 -14.49
C LYS A 6 -29.10 -38.15 -15.82
N TYR A 7 -28.20 -37.81 -16.74
CA TYR A 7 -28.52 -37.27 -18.06
C TYR A 7 -28.37 -38.29 -19.19
N GLU A 8 -27.77 -39.47 -18.95
CA GLU A 8 -27.52 -40.48 -19.99
C GLU A 8 -28.81 -40.98 -20.65
N ASN A 9 -29.87 -41.13 -19.86
CA ASN A 9 -31.19 -41.56 -20.33
C ASN A 9 -32.24 -40.42 -20.22
N ALA A 10 -31.79 -39.17 -20.11
CA ALA A 10 -32.70 -38.04 -20.01
C ALA A 10 -33.36 -37.73 -21.36
N THR A 11 -34.64 -37.38 -21.32
CA THR A 11 -35.36 -36.90 -22.49
C THR A 11 -34.85 -35.53 -22.94
N GLU A 12 -35.03 -35.19 -24.22
CA GLU A 12 -34.64 -33.89 -24.78
C GLU A 12 -35.20 -32.70 -23.97
N LYS A 13 -36.46 -32.80 -23.50
CA LYS A 13 -37.06 -31.76 -22.63
C LYS A 13 -36.32 -31.60 -21.31
N GLN A 14 -35.88 -32.70 -20.69
CA GLN A 14 -35.11 -32.66 -19.45
C GLN A 14 -33.71 -32.07 -19.66
N LEU A 15 -33.08 -32.37 -20.80
CA LEU A 15 -31.79 -31.79 -21.18
C LEU A 15 -31.89 -30.28 -21.43
N ILE A 16 -32.89 -29.84 -22.19
CA ILE A 16 -33.16 -28.40 -22.42
C ILE A 16 -33.38 -27.68 -21.09
N HIS A 17 -34.23 -28.23 -20.21
CA HIS A 17 -34.47 -27.63 -18.91
C HIS A 17 -33.20 -27.56 -18.04
N ALA A 18 -32.39 -28.63 -18.02
CA ALA A 18 -31.13 -28.64 -17.29
C ALA A 18 -30.13 -27.63 -17.83
N LEU A 19 -30.04 -27.49 -19.17
CA LEU A 19 -29.21 -26.51 -19.83
C LEU A 19 -29.63 -25.08 -19.45
N THR A 20 -30.90 -24.74 -19.60
CA THR A 20 -31.42 -23.41 -19.23
C THR A 20 -31.19 -23.09 -17.75
N LEU A 21 -31.30 -24.09 -16.86
CA LEU A 21 -31.02 -23.90 -15.45
C LEU A 21 -29.52 -23.64 -15.19
N ALA A 22 -28.65 -24.35 -15.91
CA ALA A 22 -27.20 -24.14 -15.82
C ALA A 22 -26.80 -22.76 -16.34
N GLU A 23 -27.37 -22.31 -17.45
CA GLU A 23 -27.15 -20.97 -18.03
C GLU A 23 -27.54 -19.88 -17.03
N LYS A 24 -28.76 -19.94 -16.46
CA LYS A 24 -29.21 -18.98 -15.44
C LYS A 24 -28.29 -18.95 -14.22
N ARG A 25 -27.78 -20.10 -13.80
CA ARG A 25 -26.82 -20.19 -12.69
C ARG A 25 -25.49 -19.55 -13.06
N ALA A 26 -24.98 -19.80 -14.26
CA ALA A 26 -23.75 -19.19 -14.75
C ALA A 26 -23.85 -17.66 -14.84
N GLU A 27 -24.96 -17.14 -15.37
CA GLU A 27 -25.23 -15.70 -15.41
C GLU A 27 -25.26 -15.08 -14.01
N LYS A 28 -25.99 -15.70 -13.07
CA LYS A 28 -26.05 -15.23 -11.68
C LYS A 28 -24.67 -15.21 -11.02
N LEU A 29 -23.89 -16.29 -11.18
CA LEU A 29 -22.54 -16.37 -10.63
C LEU A 29 -21.63 -15.30 -11.23
N ASN A 30 -21.76 -15.00 -12.53
CA ASN A 30 -20.99 -13.96 -13.18
C ASN A 30 -21.33 -12.56 -12.63
N SER A 31 -22.61 -12.27 -12.40
CA SER A 31 -23.03 -11.02 -11.76
C SER A 31 -22.47 -10.89 -10.34
N GLN A 32 -22.57 -11.94 -9.54
CA GLN A 32 -21.99 -11.96 -8.18
C GLN A 32 -20.47 -11.79 -8.20
N LEU A 33 -19.78 -12.38 -9.19
CA LEU A 33 -18.33 -12.21 -9.35
C LEU A 33 -17.98 -10.75 -9.67
N LYS A 34 -18.74 -10.09 -10.54
CA LYS A 34 -18.55 -8.66 -10.85
C LYS A 34 -18.77 -7.78 -9.61
N GLU A 35 -19.85 -8.01 -8.87
CA GLU A 35 -20.14 -7.29 -7.62
C GLU A 35 -19.02 -7.47 -6.58
N ASN A 36 -18.58 -8.72 -6.38
CA ASN A 36 -17.49 -9.04 -5.45
C ASN A 36 -16.16 -8.38 -5.85
N ASN A 37 -15.86 -8.32 -7.15
CA ASN A 37 -14.66 -7.66 -7.65
C ASN A 37 -14.68 -6.14 -7.38
N GLU A 38 -15.83 -5.48 -7.58
CA GLU A 38 -15.97 -4.05 -7.27
C GLU A 38 -15.90 -3.78 -5.76
N LEU A 39 -16.52 -4.64 -4.95
CA LEU A 39 -16.39 -4.58 -3.49
C LEU A 39 -14.92 -4.74 -3.05
N PHE A 40 -14.21 -5.71 -3.64
CA PHE A 40 -12.80 -5.95 -3.35
C PHE A 40 -11.93 -4.71 -3.69
N LYS A 41 -12.10 -4.12 -4.87
CA LYS A 41 -11.42 -2.87 -5.26
C LYS A 41 -11.73 -1.72 -4.30
N PHE A 42 -13.00 -1.59 -3.91
CA PHE A 42 -13.42 -0.55 -2.97
C PHE A 42 -12.75 -0.71 -1.60
N LEU A 43 -12.74 -1.93 -1.06
CA LEU A 43 -12.10 -2.24 0.22
C LEU A 43 -10.59 -2.03 0.15
N GLN A 44 -9.92 -2.45 -0.92
CA GLN A 44 -8.49 -2.16 -1.14
C GLN A 44 -8.20 -0.66 -1.17
N LYS A 45 -9.03 0.14 -1.86
CA LYS A 45 -8.90 1.60 -1.90
C LYS A 45 -9.07 2.21 -0.50
N LYS A 46 -10.07 1.76 0.26
CA LYS A 46 -10.29 2.21 1.65
C LYS A 46 -9.08 1.88 2.52
N LEU A 47 -8.58 0.65 2.44
CA LEU A 47 -7.42 0.17 3.19
C LEU A 47 -6.16 1.01 2.88
N LYS A 48 -5.88 1.26 1.60
CA LYS A 48 -4.77 2.12 1.17
C LYS A 48 -4.91 3.54 1.73
N ASN A 49 -6.11 4.11 1.71
CA ASN A 49 -6.37 5.45 2.23
C ASN A 49 -6.23 5.51 3.76
N SER A 50 -6.67 4.47 4.48
CA SER A 50 -6.50 4.41 5.94
C SER A 50 -5.02 4.32 6.34
N PHE A 51 -4.19 3.58 5.58
CA PHE A 51 -2.74 3.56 5.81
C PHE A 51 -2.01 4.81 5.30
N SER A 52 -2.62 5.60 4.42
CA SER A 52 -2.08 6.91 4.01
C SER A 52 -2.27 7.99 5.08
N THR A 53 -2.89 7.67 6.22
CA THR A 53 -2.98 8.62 7.33
C THR A 53 -1.58 8.89 7.89
N LYS A 54 -1.12 10.10 7.57
CA LYS A 54 -0.10 10.85 8.28
C LYS A 54 1.27 10.16 8.32
N LYS A 55 1.99 10.24 7.19
CA LYS A 55 3.28 10.93 7.31
C LYS A 55 2.94 12.33 7.78
N THR A 56 2.74 12.53 9.09
CA THR A 56 3.07 13.82 9.66
C THR A 56 4.49 14.01 9.20
N LYS A 57 4.70 14.85 8.18
CA LYS A 57 5.96 15.58 8.08
C LYS A 57 6.16 16.02 9.52
N LYS A 58 7.13 15.43 10.24
CA LYS A 58 7.57 16.04 11.49
C LYS A 58 7.74 17.48 11.05
N ALA A 59 6.86 18.36 11.54
CA ALA A 59 7.00 19.78 11.28
C ALA A 59 8.46 20.01 11.65
N GLU A 60 9.26 20.32 10.64
CA GLU A 60 10.70 20.44 10.76
C GLU A 60 10.84 21.45 11.88
N GLN A 61 11.17 20.96 13.06
CA GLN A 61 11.21 21.77 14.27
C GLN A 61 12.50 22.53 14.08
N ARG A 62 12.46 23.56 13.21
CA ARG A 62 13.59 24.37 12.85
C ARG A 62 14.16 24.88 14.15
N ARG A 63 15.37 24.45 14.45
CA ARG A 63 16.14 24.94 15.56
C ARG A 63 16.95 26.10 14.97
N PRO A 64 16.68 27.35 15.34
CA PRO A 64 17.40 28.50 14.80
C PRO A 64 18.92 28.33 14.94
N GLU A 65 19.36 27.75 16.06
CA GLU A 65 20.76 27.39 16.33
C GLU A 65 21.36 26.44 15.28
N LEU A 66 20.56 25.49 14.77
CA LEU A 66 21.04 24.55 13.75
C LEU A 66 21.08 25.21 12.37
N ASP A 67 20.12 26.10 12.08
CA ASP A 67 20.12 26.88 10.85
C ASP A 67 21.31 27.86 10.83
N GLU A 68 21.62 28.50 11.96
CA GLU A 68 22.79 29.37 12.15
C GLU A 68 24.11 28.60 11.99
N ALA A 69 24.26 27.45 12.65
CA ALA A 69 25.46 26.61 12.53
C ALA A 69 25.69 26.10 11.09
N ILE A 70 24.62 25.83 10.34
CA ILE A 70 24.70 25.44 8.93
C ILE A 70 25.19 26.62 8.06
N GLU A 71 24.71 27.83 8.33
CA GLU A 71 25.16 29.02 7.60
C GLU A 71 26.60 29.39 7.95
N ASP A 72 27.01 29.29 9.21
CA ASP A 72 28.40 29.52 9.62
C ASP A 72 29.35 28.52 8.95
N TYR A 73 28.97 27.24 8.85
CA TYR A 73 29.75 26.26 8.09
C TYR A 73 29.88 26.61 6.61
N LYS A 74 28.81 27.07 5.96
CA LYS A 74 28.85 27.47 4.54
C LYS A 74 29.69 28.73 4.32
N ASN A 75 29.64 29.67 5.26
CA ASN A 75 30.38 30.93 5.20
C ASN A 75 31.85 30.77 5.60
N GLY A 76 32.26 29.58 6.04
CA GLY A 76 33.63 29.31 6.49
C GLY A 76 33.94 29.90 7.86
N ASN A 77 32.93 30.29 8.64
CA ASN A 77 33.03 30.75 10.02
C ASN A 77 33.18 29.57 10.99
N VAL A 78 33.97 28.57 10.62
CA VAL A 78 34.19 27.37 11.41
C VAL A 78 35.68 27.20 11.67
N GLU A 79 36.01 26.80 12.90
CA GLU A 79 37.39 26.54 13.26
C GLU A 79 37.89 25.28 12.54
N HIS A 80 39.04 25.42 11.90
CA HIS A 80 39.71 24.32 11.21
C HIS A 80 40.87 23.82 12.05
N TYR A 81 40.84 22.52 12.35
CA TYR A 81 41.89 21.84 13.09
C TYR A 81 42.68 20.94 12.16
N ALA A 82 43.99 20.85 12.35
CA ALA A 82 44.85 20.04 11.49
C ALA A 82 44.64 18.53 11.70
N ASN A 83 44.16 18.14 12.89
CA ASN A 83 43.82 16.75 13.21
C ASN A 83 42.78 16.66 14.34
N VAL A 84 42.19 15.47 14.48
CA VAL A 84 41.14 15.18 15.48
C VAL A 84 41.64 15.38 16.92
N LYS A 85 42.92 15.08 17.21
CA LYS A 85 43.47 15.20 18.57
C LYS A 85 43.55 16.65 19.03
N GLU A 86 43.83 17.57 18.11
CA GLU A 86 43.84 19.00 18.36
C GLU A 86 42.43 19.55 18.59
N ALA A 87 41.46 19.14 17.76
CA ALA A 87 40.05 19.51 17.92
C ALA A 87 39.49 19.08 19.29
N PHE A 88 39.76 17.83 19.70
CA PHE A 88 39.31 17.35 21.02
C PHE A 88 39.99 18.09 22.18
N LYS A 89 41.26 18.49 22.03
CA LYS A 89 41.97 19.25 23.06
C LYS A 89 41.36 20.64 23.22
N ALA A 90 41.03 21.32 22.13
CA ALA A 90 40.36 22.62 22.14
C ALA A 90 38.97 22.54 22.80
N LEU A 91 38.17 21.54 22.42
CA LEU A 91 36.85 21.32 23.00
C LEU A 91 36.88 21.00 24.50
N SER A 92 37.96 20.39 24.99
CA SER A 92 38.15 20.09 26.42
C SER A 92 38.78 21.21 27.24
N ALA A 93 39.28 22.25 26.57
CA ALA A 93 39.91 23.41 27.19
C ALA A 93 38.94 24.58 27.38
N GLU A 94 37.74 24.48 26.80
CA GLU A 94 36.60 25.38 26.95
C GLU A 94 35.72 24.95 28.14
#